data_AF-A0A1M5FEM1-F1
#
_entry.id   AF-A0A1M5FEM1-F1
#
_cell.length_a   1.000
_cell.length_b   1.000
_cell.length_c   1.000
_cell.angle_alpha   90.00
_cell.angle_beta   90.00
_cell.angle_gamma   90.00
#
_symmetry.space_group_name_H-M   'P 1'
#
loop_
_entity.id
_entity.type
_entity.pdbx_description
1 polymer ?
#
loop_
_entity_poly.entity_id
_entity_poly.type
_entity_poly.pdbx_seq_one_letter_code
_entity_poly.pdbx_strand_id
1 'polypeptide(L)'
;YNGKELERKNGLNCYDYGARQYDAVLGRWTTVDPMSEKYYFSSSYVYCIDNPIKYIDPKGGTVVIWYKNESGKRTSYSYSGGKVTNSNGFVGAVIAAYNYNKSNGLKAGNGGGESSVAIIEDTDIRVNVMEGEYDKYAPESAGGTIYWNPNLGMANENGTVNSPATGFDHEAAHALGHKKDPKQYDIDRNKYDKQYDKVEERRVITGPEQKTAFANGEIKKEQITRKNHKGKDVITEGVTSTKVNKQKTNEYEKKRKVWTSEP
;
A
#
# COMPACT_ATOMS: atom_id res chain seq x y z
N TYR A 1 13.73 0.40 -23.69
CA TYR A 1 14.57 1.00 -22.64
C TYR A 1 13.71 1.25 -21.40
N ASN A 2 14.16 0.92 -20.19
CA ASN A 2 13.44 1.12 -18.92
C ASN A 2 11.96 0.66 -18.90
N GLY A 3 11.61 -0.38 -19.65
CA GLY A 3 10.25 -0.91 -19.75
C GLY A 3 9.23 0.02 -20.44
N LYS A 4 9.68 1.09 -21.09
CA LYS A 4 8.83 2.04 -21.82
C LYS A 4 8.68 1.68 -23.29
N GLU A 5 7.52 2.02 -23.85
CA GLU A 5 7.18 1.76 -25.24
C GLU A 5 8.05 2.61 -26.16
N LEU A 6 8.57 2.00 -27.22
CA LEU A 6 9.34 2.68 -28.25
C LEU A 6 8.39 3.12 -29.36
N GLU A 7 8.18 4.43 -29.49
CA GLU A 7 7.49 5.00 -30.64
C GLU A 7 8.49 5.30 -31.76
N ARG A 8 8.12 4.90 -32.98
CA ARG A 8 8.87 5.20 -34.21
C ARG A 8 7.97 6.00 -35.15
N LYS A 9 8.06 7.32 -35.08
CA LYS A 9 7.30 8.25 -35.94
C LYS A 9 8.27 9.19 -36.65
N ASN A 10 8.08 9.36 -37.96
CA ASN A 10 8.81 10.34 -38.79
C ASN A 10 10.35 10.28 -38.68
N GLY A 11 10.93 9.08 -38.49
CA GLY A 11 12.38 8.91 -38.36
C GLY A 11 12.96 9.23 -36.96
N LEU A 12 12.11 9.59 -36.00
CA LEU A 12 12.49 9.77 -34.59
C LEU A 12 12.17 8.49 -33.80
N ASN A 13 13.13 8.07 -32.98
CA ASN A 13 13.01 6.91 -32.09
C ASN A 13 12.92 7.40 -30.64
N CYS A 14 11.70 7.63 -30.16
CA CYS A 14 11.45 8.16 -28.83
C CYS A 14 10.78 7.11 -27.95
N TYR A 15 11.09 7.13 -26.66
CA TYR A 15 10.40 6.31 -25.67
C TYR A 15 9.28 7.12 -25.02
N ASP A 16 8.09 6.54 -24.95
CA ASP A 16 6.95 7.18 -24.30
C ASP A 16 6.97 6.93 -22.78
N TYR A 17 7.16 8.00 -22.01
CA TYR A 17 7.08 7.99 -20.55
C TYR A 17 5.75 8.58 -20.04
N GLY A 18 4.74 8.67 -20.90
CA GLY A 18 3.39 9.17 -20.66
C GLY A 18 3.33 10.69 -20.70
N ALA A 19 4.06 11.34 -19.80
CA ALA A 19 3.99 12.80 -19.70
C ALA A 19 5.04 13.53 -20.56
N ARG A 20 6.05 12.82 -21.06
CA ARG A 20 7.10 13.33 -21.94
C ARG A 20 7.61 12.21 -22.82
N GLN A 21 8.12 12.57 -24.00
CA GLN A 21 8.87 11.65 -24.84
C GLN A 21 10.37 11.79 -24.59
N TYR A 22 11.04 10.65 -24.49
CA TYR A 22 12.47 10.56 -24.19
C TYR A 22 13.25 10.16 -25.43
N ASP A 23 14.22 10.98 -25.81
CA ASP A 23 15.19 10.64 -26.86
C ASP A 23 16.40 9.96 -26.21
N ALA A 24 16.55 8.66 -26.45
CA ALA A 24 17.66 7.88 -25.89
C ALA A 24 19.00 8.14 -26.59
N VAL A 25 19.00 8.66 -27.81
CA VAL A 25 20.24 9.02 -28.53
C VAL A 25 20.82 10.29 -27.92
N LEU A 26 19.96 11.26 -27.62
CA LEU A 26 20.37 12.53 -27.01
C LEU A 26 20.49 12.44 -25.47
N GLY A 27 19.83 11.47 -24.85
CA GLY A 27 19.78 11.34 -23.39
C GLY A 27 18.97 12.44 -22.72
N ARG A 28 18.00 13.04 -23.42
CA ARG A 28 17.24 14.23 -22.98
C ARG A 28 15.74 14.04 -23.20
N TRP A 29 14.95 14.83 -22.47
CA TRP A 29 13.53 15.00 -22.77
C TRP A 29 13.34 15.88 -24.01
N THR A 30 12.34 15.57 -24.83
CA THR A 30 12.00 16.40 -26.01
C THR A 30 11.20 17.65 -25.65
N THR A 31 10.69 17.74 -24.41
CA THR A 31 9.88 18.86 -23.89
C THR A 31 10.32 19.27 -22.49
N VAL A 32 10.01 20.52 -22.13
CA VAL A 32 10.28 21.12 -20.80
C VAL A 32 9.58 20.31 -19.71
N ASP A 33 10.27 20.05 -18.60
CA ASP A 33 9.68 19.46 -17.40
C ASP A 33 8.53 20.33 -16.84
N PRO A 34 7.30 19.83 -16.71
CA PRO A 34 6.20 20.56 -16.06
C PRO A 34 6.48 20.94 -14.59
N MET A 35 7.47 20.31 -13.95
CA MET A 35 7.91 20.62 -12.59
C MET A 35 9.23 21.40 -12.57
N SER A 36 9.66 22.01 -13.68
CA SER A 36 10.93 22.75 -13.75
C SER A 36 11.06 23.83 -12.68
N GLU A 37 9.94 24.45 -12.28
CA GLU A 37 9.89 25.46 -11.21
C GLU A 37 10.21 24.91 -9.81
N LYS A 38 10.25 23.59 -9.62
CA LYS A 38 10.68 22.98 -8.35
C LYS A 38 12.18 22.68 -8.33
N TYR A 39 12.86 22.75 -9.48
CA TYR A 39 14.24 22.30 -9.65
C TYR A 39 15.08 23.34 -10.40
N TYR A 40 15.12 24.58 -9.90
CA TYR A 40 15.89 25.69 -10.50
C TYR A 40 17.38 25.41 -10.70
N PHE A 41 17.96 24.48 -9.94
CA PHE A 41 19.37 24.10 -10.02
C PHE A 41 19.68 23.13 -11.18
N SER A 42 18.66 22.68 -11.91
CA SER A 42 18.78 21.64 -12.93
C SER A 42 18.14 22.08 -14.23
N SER A 43 18.67 21.62 -15.36
CA SER A 43 18.07 21.91 -16.68
C SER A 43 16.68 21.29 -16.79
N SER A 44 15.72 22.05 -17.33
CA SER A 44 14.34 21.58 -17.55
C SER A 44 14.22 20.42 -18.55
N TYR A 45 15.32 20.01 -19.19
CA TYR A 45 15.38 18.91 -20.14
C TYR A 45 16.24 17.72 -19.65
N VAL A 46 16.75 17.76 -18.40
CA VAL A 46 17.62 16.72 -17.85
C VAL A 46 16.85 15.42 -17.62
N TYR A 47 17.45 14.28 -17.99
CA TYR A 47 16.97 12.95 -17.59
C TYR A 47 17.77 12.47 -16.39
N CYS A 48 17.10 12.02 -15.31
CA CYS A 48 17.74 11.41 -14.14
C CYS A 48 18.83 12.26 -13.43
N ILE A 49 18.78 13.59 -13.53
CA ILE A 49 19.84 14.50 -13.01
C ILE A 49 21.22 14.03 -13.51
N ASP A 50 21.30 13.72 -14.81
CA ASP A 50 22.50 13.24 -15.52
C ASP A 50 23.12 11.93 -14.96
N ASN A 51 22.39 11.14 -14.17
CA ASN A 51 22.86 9.82 -13.72
C ASN A 51 21.83 8.71 -13.96
N PRO A 52 21.64 8.28 -15.22
CA PRO A 52 20.65 7.27 -15.61
C PRO A 52 21.02 5.83 -15.22
N ILE A 53 22.26 5.60 -14.74
CA ILE A 53 22.71 4.30 -14.20
C ILE A 53 22.23 4.14 -12.75
N LYS A 54 22.22 5.23 -11.98
CA LYS A 54 21.83 5.24 -10.56
C LYS A 54 20.37 5.62 -10.34
N TYR A 55 19.82 6.50 -11.18
CA TYR A 55 18.46 7.00 -11.06
C TYR A 55 17.66 6.66 -12.30
N ILE A 56 16.40 6.31 -12.10
CA ILE A 56 15.38 6.27 -13.13
C ILE A 56 14.44 7.41 -12.77
N ASP A 57 14.20 8.35 -13.67
CA ASP A 57 13.16 9.38 -13.55
C ASP A 57 11.81 8.72 -13.91
N PRO A 58 10.97 8.33 -12.93
CA PRO A 58 9.77 7.54 -13.21
C PRO A 58 8.52 8.40 -13.43
N LYS A 59 8.55 9.71 -13.12
CA LYS A 59 7.38 10.46 -12.64
C LYS A 59 6.58 9.73 -11.55
N GLY A 60 7.18 9.61 -10.37
CA GLY A 60 6.49 10.21 -9.20
C GLY A 60 6.17 9.35 -7.99
N GLY A 61 5.59 8.15 -8.14
CA GLY A 61 4.94 7.53 -6.96
C GLY A 61 4.91 6.03 -6.99
N THR A 62 5.05 5.51 -5.79
CA THR A 62 5.38 4.12 -5.57
C THR A 62 5.14 3.81 -4.11
N VAL A 63 4.48 2.69 -3.85
CA VAL A 63 4.66 2.01 -2.59
C VAL A 63 6.10 1.49 -2.51
N VAL A 64 6.83 1.94 -1.48
CA VAL A 64 8.19 1.45 -1.20
C VAL A 64 8.08 0.32 -0.19
N ILE A 65 8.24 -0.91 -0.65
CA ILE A 65 8.16 -2.11 0.18
C ILE A 65 9.55 -2.38 0.75
N TRP A 66 9.71 -2.24 2.06
CA TRP A 66 10.95 -2.59 2.75
C TRP A 66 10.91 -4.02 3.25
N TYR A 67 11.97 -4.77 2.97
CA TYR A 67 12.10 -6.17 3.34
C TYR A 67 13.54 -6.51 3.69
N LYS A 68 13.74 -7.63 4.38
CA LYS A 68 15.07 -8.24 4.56
C LYS A 68 15.34 -9.18 3.40
N ASN A 69 16.46 -9.00 2.70
CA ASN A 69 16.89 -9.93 1.67
C ASN A 69 17.42 -11.25 2.30
N GLU A 70 17.87 -12.19 1.47
CA GLU A 70 18.40 -13.49 1.92
C GLU A 70 19.59 -13.37 2.88
N SER A 71 20.38 -12.28 2.78
CA SER A 71 21.49 -11.99 3.70
C SER A 71 21.06 -11.28 4.99
N GLY A 72 19.75 -11.14 5.24
CA GLY A 72 19.20 -10.41 6.39
C GLY A 72 19.33 -8.89 6.32
N LYS A 73 19.87 -8.34 5.23
CA LYS A 73 20.06 -6.89 5.04
C LYS A 73 18.75 -6.25 4.64
N ARG A 74 18.41 -5.13 5.29
CA ARG A 74 17.26 -4.30 4.89
C ARG A 74 17.52 -3.67 3.51
N THR A 75 16.54 -3.85 2.64
CA THR A 75 16.50 -3.28 1.30
C THR A 75 15.06 -2.90 0.96
N SER A 76 14.82 -2.35 -0.22
CA SER A 76 13.48 -1.96 -0.66
C SER A 76 13.18 -2.37 -2.10
N TYR A 77 11.89 -2.47 -2.40
CA TYR A 77 11.35 -2.67 -3.73
C TYR A 77 10.24 -1.66 -4.00
N SER A 78 10.37 -0.95 -5.10
CA SER A 78 9.40 0.03 -5.56
C SER A 78 8.39 -0.63 -6.48
N TYR A 79 7.10 -0.55 -6.17
CA TYR A 79 6.00 -1.12 -6.96
C TYR A 79 4.87 -0.13 -7.27
N SER A 80 4.39 -0.15 -8.53
CA SER A 80 3.34 0.74 -9.06
C SER A 80 2.32 0.04 -9.97
N GLY A 81 1.91 -1.19 -9.65
CA GLY A 81 0.81 -1.87 -10.37
C GLY A 81 1.19 -2.63 -11.67
N GLY A 82 2.41 -3.15 -11.77
CA GLY A 82 2.91 -3.81 -12.99
C GLY A 82 3.50 -5.21 -12.78
N LYS A 83 4.38 -5.63 -13.69
CA LYS A 83 5.06 -6.92 -13.60
C LYS A 83 5.98 -6.96 -12.38
N VAL A 84 5.83 -8.01 -11.57
CA VAL A 84 6.69 -8.28 -10.42
C VAL A 84 8.02 -8.86 -10.88
N THR A 85 9.12 -8.28 -10.41
CA THR A 85 10.49 -8.73 -10.70
C THR A 85 11.24 -9.21 -9.46
N ASN A 86 10.61 -9.11 -8.29
CA ASN A 86 11.20 -9.46 -7.00
C ASN A 86 10.57 -10.74 -6.45
N SER A 87 11.39 -11.68 -5.99
CA SER A 87 10.97 -12.98 -5.47
C SER A 87 10.82 -13.04 -3.94
N ASN A 88 11.04 -11.93 -3.22
CA ASN A 88 10.93 -11.90 -1.77
C ASN A 88 9.49 -12.18 -1.31
N GLY A 89 9.34 -13.03 -0.28
CA GLY A 89 8.03 -13.45 0.22
C GLY A 89 7.15 -12.30 0.72
N PHE A 90 7.72 -11.31 1.40
CA PHE A 90 6.96 -10.15 1.88
C PHE A 90 6.53 -9.25 0.72
N VAL A 91 7.42 -9.01 -0.25
CA VAL A 91 7.06 -8.28 -1.48
C VAL A 91 5.93 -9.00 -2.22
N GLY A 92 6.03 -10.33 -2.36
CA GLY A 92 4.98 -11.15 -2.95
C GLY A 92 3.65 -11.06 -2.19
N ALA A 93 3.68 -11.02 -0.85
CA ALA A 93 2.47 -10.90 -0.04
C ALA A 93 1.78 -9.55 -0.21
N VAL A 94 2.52 -8.43 -0.20
CA VAL A 94 1.95 -7.09 -0.44
C VAL A 94 1.27 -7.01 -1.80
N ILE A 95 1.93 -7.54 -2.83
CA ILE A 95 1.40 -7.52 -4.21
C ILE A 95 0.21 -8.47 -4.34
N ALA A 96 0.22 -9.62 -3.65
CA ALA A 96 -0.92 -10.54 -3.61
C ALA A 96 -2.15 -9.90 -2.94
N ALA A 97 -1.97 -9.21 -1.81
CA ALA A 97 -3.06 -8.46 -1.14
C ALA A 97 -3.65 -7.40 -2.07
N TYR A 98 -2.79 -6.57 -2.67
CA TYR A 98 -3.20 -5.55 -3.65
C TYR A 98 -3.97 -6.14 -4.82
N ASN A 99 -3.44 -7.18 -5.48
CA ASN A 99 -4.08 -7.78 -6.65
C ASN A 99 -5.43 -8.43 -6.30
N TYR A 100 -5.51 -9.07 -5.12
CA TYR A 100 -6.74 -9.66 -4.61
C TYR A 100 -7.82 -8.59 -4.41
N ASN A 101 -7.47 -7.54 -3.65
CA ASN A 101 -8.35 -6.41 -3.38
C ASN A 101 -8.79 -5.71 -4.67
N LYS A 102 -7.87 -5.41 -5.58
CA LYS A 102 -8.17 -4.78 -6.88
C LYS A 102 -9.11 -5.62 -7.73
N SER A 103 -8.80 -6.91 -7.92
CA SER A 103 -9.62 -7.81 -8.73
C SER A 103 -11.04 -7.92 -8.18
N ASN A 104 -11.19 -8.09 -6.87
CA ASN A 104 -12.49 -8.25 -6.24
C ASN A 104 -13.27 -6.94 -6.17
N GLY A 105 -12.60 -5.82 -5.92
CA GLY A 105 -13.15 -4.47 -6.00
C GLY A 105 -13.80 -4.17 -7.34
N LEU A 106 -13.08 -4.48 -8.43
CA LEU A 106 -13.59 -4.32 -9.80
C LEU A 106 -14.84 -5.18 -10.04
N LYS A 107 -14.84 -6.44 -9.59
CA LYS A 107 -16.00 -7.34 -9.70
C LYS A 107 -17.22 -6.86 -8.91
N ALA A 108 -17.00 -6.21 -7.76
CA ALA A 108 -18.04 -5.70 -6.89
C ALA A 108 -18.62 -4.34 -7.33
N GLY A 109 -18.13 -3.75 -8.42
CA GLY A 109 -18.59 -2.46 -8.93
C GLY A 109 -17.83 -1.25 -8.37
N ASN A 110 -16.53 -1.38 -8.10
CA ASN A 110 -15.59 -0.34 -7.64
C ASN A 110 -15.90 0.20 -6.24
N GLY A 111 -15.45 -0.54 -5.22
CA GLY A 111 -15.55 -0.09 -3.82
C GLY A 111 -14.62 -0.80 -2.85
N GLY A 112 -14.31 -2.08 -3.07
CA GLY A 112 -13.30 -2.80 -2.28
C GLY A 112 -11.89 -2.60 -2.81
N GLY A 113 -10.91 -2.43 -1.93
CA GLY A 113 -9.50 -2.29 -2.31
C GLY A 113 -9.08 -0.91 -2.81
N GLU A 114 -9.99 0.08 -2.83
CA GLU A 114 -9.74 1.40 -3.42
C GLU A 114 -8.53 2.10 -2.79
N SER A 115 -8.31 1.90 -1.49
CA SER A 115 -7.24 2.57 -0.77
C SER A 115 -5.87 2.02 -1.17
N SER A 116 -5.73 0.69 -1.18
CA SER A 116 -4.51 0.00 -1.62
C SER A 116 -4.23 0.24 -3.11
N VAL A 117 -5.27 0.26 -3.96
CA VAL A 117 -5.15 0.65 -5.37
C VAL A 117 -4.64 2.08 -5.49
N ALA A 118 -5.24 3.04 -4.78
CA ALA A 118 -4.84 4.44 -4.86
C ALA A 118 -3.39 4.64 -4.42
N ILE A 119 -2.96 4.09 -3.28
CA ILE A 119 -1.58 4.31 -2.81
C ILE A 119 -0.52 3.62 -3.70
N ILE A 120 -0.89 2.59 -4.47
CA ILE A 120 0.02 1.84 -5.36
C ILE A 120 0.05 2.43 -6.77
N GLU A 121 -1.10 2.82 -7.33
CA GLU A 121 -1.21 3.25 -8.73
C GLU A 121 -1.15 4.77 -8.91
N ASP A 122 -1.47 5.55 -7.87
CA ASP A 122 -1.34 7.00 -7.91
C ASP A 122 0.12 7.41 -7.71
N THR A 123 0.71 7.94 -8.77
CA THR A 123 2.10 8.38 -8.77
C THR A 123 2.35 9.65 -7.96
N ASP A 124 1.33 10.34 -7.46
CA ASP A 124 1.52 11.47 -6.56
C ASP A 124 1.54 11.05 -5.08
N ILE A 125 1.26 9.77 -4.81
CA ILE A 125 1.22 9.20 -3.47
C ILE A 125 2.45 8.34 -3.21
N ARG A 126 3.14 8.64 -2.10
CA ARG A 126 4.27 7.84 -1.61
C ARG A 126 3.98 7.34 -0.20
N VAL A 127 3.98 6.02 -0.05
CA VAL A 127 3.76 5.31 1.22
C VAL A 127 4.79 4.19 1.33
N ASN A 128 5.37 4.00 2.52
CA ASN A 128 6.22 2.84 2.77
C ASN A 128 5.36 1.69 3.30
N VAL A 129 5.72 0.47 2.92
CA VAL A 129 5.14 -0.74 3.49
C VAL A 129 6.27 -1.57 4.08
N MET A 130 6.09 -2.01 5.32
CA MET A 130 7.08 -2.76 6.08
C MET A 130 6.43 -3.96 6.77
N GLU A 131 7.16 -5.06 6.85
CA GLU A 131 6.70 -6.21 7.60
C GLU A 131 6.64 -5.84 9.09
N GLY A 132 5.46 -6.01 9.69
CA GLY A 132 5.18 -5.72 11.09
C GLY A 132 4.72 -6.97 11.84
N GLU A 133 4.74 -6.90 13.18
CA GLU A 133 4.08 -7.91 14.01
C GLU A 133 2.56 -7.69 14.08
N TYR A 134 2.16 -6.42 13.93
CA TYR A 134 0.78 -5.92 13.92
C TYR A 134 0.58 -4.98 12.74
N ASP A 135 -0.68 -4.76 12.40
CA ASP A 135 -1.08 -3.81 11.37
C ASP A 135 -1.20 -2.41 11.98
N LYS A 136 -0.55 -1.44 11.34
CA LYS A 136 -0.59 -0.02 11.76
C LYS A 136 -0.05 0.89 10.67
N TYR A 137 -0.73 2.00 10.42
CA TYR A 137 -0.18 3.16 9.76
C TYR A 137 0.47 4.13 10.75
N ALA A 138 1.74 4.46 10.49
CA ALA A 138 2.53 5.42 11.25
C ALA A 138 2.79 6.67 10.38
N PRO A 139 1.97 7.73 10.53
CA PRO A 139 2.09 8.95 9.75
C PRO A 139 3.39 9.72 10.00
N GLU A 140 3.99 9.61 11.19
CA GLU A 140 5.22 10.30 11.59
C GLU A 140 6.49 9.62 11.05
N SER A 141 6.39 8.36 10.61
CA SER A 141 7.52 7.63 10.04
C SER A 141 7.86 8.17 8.65
N ALA A 142 9.10 7.99 8.19
CA ALA A 142 9.68 8.61 6.98
C ALA A 142 8.79 8.57 5.72
N GLY A 143 7.89 9.55 5.56
CA GLY A 143 6.94 9.62 4.44
C GLY A 143 5.65 8.81 4.64
N GLY A 144 5.26 8.44 5.86
CA GLY A 144 4.12 7.58 6.16
C GLY A 144 4.47 6.10 5.93
N THR A 145 4.29 5.26 6.94
CA THR A 145 4.64 3.83 6.86
C THR A 145 3.50 2.96 7.34
N ILE A 146 3.08 2.01 6.50
CA ILE A 146 2.22 0.89 6.87
C ILE A 146 3.13 -0.22 7.38
N TYR A 147 3.01 -0.56 8.66
CA TYR A 147 3.46 -1.82 9.21
C TYR A 147 2.33 -2.83 9.00
N TRP A 148 2.63 -3.96 8.38
CA TRP A 148 1.61 -4.94 8.01
C TRP A 148 2.14 -6.36 8.17
N ASN A 149 1.32 -7.22 8.75
CA ASN A 149 1.61 -8.63 8.93
C ASN A 149 0.81 -9.46 7.90
N PRO A 150 1.47 -10.10 6.91
CA PRO A 150 0.77 -10.80 5.83
C PRO A 150 -0.01 -12.05 6.26
N ASN A 151 0.09 -12.44 7.54
CA ASN A 151 -0.64 -13.56 8.10
C ASN A 151 -1.71 -13.13 9.12
N LEU A 152 -1.76 -11.86 9.51
CA LEU A 152 -2.65 -11.36 10.55
C LEU A 152 -4.02 -11.01 9.94
N GLY A 153 -5.03 -11.80 10.30
CA GLY A 153 -6.42 -11.46 10.08
C GLY A 153 -7.07 -10.98 11.38
N MET A 154 -8.34 -10.59 11.27
CA MET A 154 -9.11 -10.10 12.41
C MET A 154 -10.43 -10.85 12.52
N ALA A 155 -10.62 -11.58 13.62
CA ALA A 155 -11.90 -12.18 13.95
C ALA A 155 -12.81 -11.16 14.63
N ASN A 156 -13.99 -10.97 14.05
CA ASN A 156 -14.99 -9.99 14.47
C ASN A 156 -15.99 -10.60 15.46
N GLU A 157 -16.65 -9.74 16.22
CA GLU A 157 -17.69 -10.11 17.20
C GLU A 157 -18.87 -10.88 16.60
N ASN A 158 -19.12 -10.72 15.29
CA ASN A 158 -20.20 -11.41 14.57
C ASN A 158 -19.78 -12.76 13.96
N GLY A 159 -18.57 -13.24 14.26
CA GLY A 159 -18.04 -14.52 13.77
C GLY A 159 -17.43 -14.48 12.37
N THR A 160 -17.43 -13.32 11.69
CA THR A 160 -16.69 -13.13 10.43
C THR A 160 -15.21 -12.91 10.70
N VAL A 161 -14.38 -13.12 9.68
CA VAL A 161 -12.93 -12.89 9.75
C VAL A 161 -12.53 -12.03 8.57
N ASN A 162 -11.88 -10.90 8.82
CA ASN A 162 -11.22 -10.13 7.77
C ASN A 162 -9.88 -10.79 7.43
N SER A 163 -9.57 -10.94 6.15
CA SER A 163 -8.26 -11.44 5.71
C SER A 163 -7.14 -10.40 5.94
N PRO A 164 -5.87 -10.82 5.94
CA PRO A 164 -4.74 -9.88 5.92
C PRO A 164 -4.79 -8.87 4.77
N ALA A 165 -5.35 -9.25 3.62
CA ALA A 165 -5.53 -8.34 2.49
C ALA A 165 -6.54 -7.22 2.79
N THR A 166 -7.64 -7.52 3.50
CA THR A 166 -8.57 -6.49 3.98
C THR A 166 -7.91 -5.61 5.05
N GLY A 167 -7.10 -6.18 5.94
CA GLY A 167 -6.27 -5.42 6.90
C GLY A 167 -5.27 -4.50 6.21
N PHE A 168 -4.65 -4.93 5.11
CA PHE A 168 -3.76 -4.08 4.32
C PHE A 168 -4.49 -2.87 3.74
N ASP A 169 -5.70 -3.06 3.21
CA ASP A 169 -6.50 -1.96 2.66
C ASP A 169 -7.00 -1.00 3.74
N HIS A 170 -7.27 -1.51 4.95
CA HIS A 170 -7.57 -0.69 6.13
C HIS A 170 -6.41 0.28 6.43
N GLU A 171 -5.17 -0.23 6.53
CA GLU A 171 -4.01 0.64 6.77
C GLU A 171 -3.71 1.56 5.58
N ALA A 172 -3.95 1.08 4.36
CA ALA A 172 -3.88 1.92 3.16
C ALA A 172 -4.90 3.06 3.20
N ALA A 173 -6.07 2.87 3.81
CA ALA A 173 -7.08 3.92 3.94
C ALA A 173 -6.65 5.03 4.90
N HIS A 174 -5.95 4.69 5.99
CA HIS A 174 -5.30 5.68 6.84
C HIS A 174 -4.20 6.43 6.09
N ALA A 175 -3.36 5.68 5.36
CA ALA A 175 -2.29 6.26 4.58
C ALA A 175 -2.82 7.24 3.52
N LEU A 176 -3.82 6.84 2.77
CA LEU A 176 -4.48 7.65 1.75
C LEU A 176 -5.12 8.91 2.35
N GLY A 177 -5.82 8.77 3.49
CA GLY A 177 -6.42 9.90 4.21
C GLY A 177 -5.38 10.95 4.60
N HIS A 178 -4.28 10.50 5.24
CA HIS A 178 -3.16 11.36 5.61
C HIS A 178 -2.53 12.06 4.40
N LYS A 179 -2.41 11.37 3.25
CA LYS A 179 -1.80 11.93 2.04
C LYS A 179 -2.67 12.95 1.32
N LYS A 180 -3.99 12.79 1.38
CA LYS A 180 -4.94 13.68 0.72
C LYS A 180 -5.27 14.92 1.56
N ASP A 181 -5.49 14.74 2.86
CA ASP A 181 -5.80 15.84 3.77
C ASP A 181 -5.15 15.59 5.14
N PRO A 182 -3.86 15.95 5.30
CA PRO A 182 -3.14 15.69 6.55
C PRO A 182 -3.73 16.42 7.75
N LYS A 183 -4.31 17.60 7.55
CA LYS A 183 -4.90 18.39 8.63
C LYS A 183 -6.16 17.71 9.16
N GLN A 184 -7.07 17.31 8.27
CA GLN A 184 -8.29 16.62 8.67
C GLN A 184 -7.99 15.25 9.26
N TYR A 185 -7.03 14.52 8.67
CA TYR A 185 -6.55 13.25 9.20
C TYR A 185 -6.04 13.39 10.64
N ASP A 186 -5.20 14.40 10.92
CA ASP A 186 -4.67 14.64 12.26
C ASP A 186 -5.77 15.04 13.27
N ILE A 187 -6.81 15.74 12.83
CA ILE A 187 -7.98 16.02 13.68
C ILE A 187 -8.71 14.71 14.01
N ASP A 188 -9.03 13.90 13.00
CA ASP A 188 -9.89 12.72 13.16
C ASP A 188 -9.19 11.57 13.90
N ARG A 189 -7.88 11.38 13.69
CA ARG A 189 -7.11 10.35 14.41
C ARG A 189 -6.91 10.66 15.89
N ASN A 190 -7.00 11.94 16.27
CA ASN A 190 -6.85 12.37 17.67
C ASN A 190 -8.21 12.51 18.38
N LYS A 191 -9.27 12.83 17.63
CA LYS A 191 -10.62 12.99 18.14
C LYS A 191 -11.21 11.66 18.61
N TYR A 192 -11.62 11.62 19.88
CA TYR A 192 -12.22 10.44 20.50
C TYR A 192 -13.59 10.12 19.89
N ASP A 193 -13.83 8.83 19.65
CA ASP A 193 -15.14 8.27 19.32
C ASP A 193 -15.46 7.17 20.34
N LYS A 194 -16.64 7.23 20.96
CA LYS A 194 -17.02 6.30 22.04
C LYS A 194 -17.07 4.84 21.59
N GLN A 195 -17.34 4.62 20.30
CA GLN A 195 -17.60 3.29 19.76
C GLN A 195 -16.37 2.72 19.04
N TYR A 196 -15.61 3.57 18.35
CA TYR A 196 -14.47 3.16 17.52
C TYR A 196 -13.12 3.65 18.04
N ASP A 197 -13.04 4.12 19.29
CA ASP A 197 -11.90 4.78 19.93
C ASP A 197 -11.54 6.14 19.31
N LYS A 198 -11.43 6.22 17.98
CA LYS A 198 -11.13 7.44 17.20
C LYS A 198 -12.09 7.66 16.04
N VAL A 199 -12.26 8.92 15.64
CA VAL A 199 -13.11 9.27 14.48
C VAL A 199 -12.51 8.74 13.18
N GLU A 200 -11.18 8.74 13.05
CA GLU A 200 -10.49 8.17 11.89
C GLU A 200 -10.67 6.66 11.78
N GLU A 201 -10.60 5.92 12.90
CA GLU A 201 -10.91 4.48 12.95
C GLU A 201 -12.34 4.22 12.48
N ARG A 202 -13.31 5.01 12.99
CA ARG A 202 -14.71 4.90 12.54
C ARG A 202 -14.81 5.06 11.02
N ARG A 203 -14.16 6.08 10.44
CA ARG A 203 -14.19 6.36 9.00
C ARG A 203 -13.65 5.17 8.19
N VAL A 204 -12.54 4.59 8.62
CA VAL A 204 -11.92 3.46 7.93
C VAL A 204 -12.76 2.19 8.07
N ILE A 205 -13.21 1.87 9.28
CA ILE A 205 -13.96 0.65 9.58
C ILE A 205 -15.31 0.65 8.86
N THR A 206 -16.09 1.73 8.97
CA THR A 206 -17.44 1.77 8.37
C THR A 206 -17.44 2.09 6.87
N GLY A 207 -16.28 2.45 6.31
CA GLY A 207 -16.11 2.81 4.91
C GLY A 207 -15.22 1.80 4.16
N PRO A 208 -13.94 2.13 3.90
CA PRO A 208 -13.01 1.27 3.15
C PRO A 208 -12.95 -0.19 3.61
N GLU A 209 -12.79 -0.46 4.90
CA GLU A 209 -12.70 -1.85 5.41
C GLU A 209 -13.97 -2.63 5.09
N GLN A 210 -15.14 -2.05 5.38
CA GLN A 210 -16.45 -2.63 5.09
C GLN A 210 -16.61 -2.96 3.60
N LYS A 211 -16.27 -2.02 2.71
CA LYS A 211 -16.37 -2.24 1.26
C LYS A 211 -15.40 -3.33 0.78
N THR A 212 -14.19 -3.34 1.31
CA THR A 212 -13.15 -4.32 0.95
C THR A 212 -13.53 -5.72 1.43
N ALA A 213 -13.99 -5.87 2.67
CA ALA A 213 -14.48 -7.13 3.19
C ALA A 213 -15.66 -7.67 2.38
N PHE A 214 -16.61 -6.80 1.99
CA PHE A 214 -17.73 -7.20 1.14
C PHE A 214 -17.26 -7.66 -0.25
N ALA A 215 -16.39 -6.88 -0.90
CA ALA A 215 -15.86 -7.23 -2.21
C ALA A 215 -15.07 -8.55 -2.18
N ASN A 216 -14.30 -8.78 -1.12
CA ASN A 216 -13.53 -10.00 -0.89
C ASN A 216 -14.41 -11.21 -0.47
N GLY A 217 -15.72 -11.04 -0.34
CA GLY A 217 -16.65 -12.10 0.04
C GLY A 217 -16.53 -12.54 1.51
N GLU A 218 -15.91 -11.72 2.36
CA GLU A 218 -15.67 -12.00 3.78
C GLU A 218 -16.94 -11.75 4.62
N ILE A 219 -17.81 -10.88 4.11
CA ILE A 219 -19.11 -10.55 4.67
C ILE A 219 -20.19 -10.50 3.57
N LYS A 220 -21.45 -10.75 3.94
CA LYS A 220 -22.62 -10.58 3.07
C LYS A 220 -23.07 -9.11 3.03
N LYS A 221 -23.95 -8.77 2.09
CA LYS A 221 -24.43 -7.40 1.86
C LYS A 221 -25.08 -6.75 3.08
N GLU A 222 -25.77 -7.54 3.90
CA GLU A 222 -26.47 -7.10 5.11
C GLU A 222 -25.58 -7.18 6.36
N GLN A 223 -24.39 -7.78 6.25
CA GLN A 223 -23.43 -7.88 7.33
C GLN A 223 -22.51 -6.66 7.34
N ILE A 224 -22.07 -6.30 8.53
CA ILE A 224 -20.97 -5.34 8.74
C ILE A 224 -19.75 -6.09 9.25
N THR A 225 -18.53 -5.57 9.07
CA THR A 225 -17.33 -6.20 9.63
C THR A 225 -17.40 -6.20 11.15
N ARG A 226 -17.39 -5.01 11.76
CA ARG A 226 -17.35 -4.80 13.21
C ARG A 226 -17.94 -3.45 13.60
N LYS A 227 -18.47 -3.37 14.83
CA LYS A 227 -19.07 -2.15 15.40
C LYS A 227 -18.14 -1.38 16.31
N ASN A 228 -16.87 -1.74 16.38
CA ASN A 228 -15.90 -1.08 17.23
C ASN A 228 -14.50 -1.37 16.69
N HIS A 229 -13.51 -0.64 17.21
CA HIS A 229 -12.11 -0.87 16.86
C HIS A 229 -11.55 -2.18 17.49
N LYS A 230 -12.34 -2.87 18.32
CA LYS A 230 -11.92 -4.13 18.95
C LYS A 230 -12.18 -5.29 17.99
N GLY A 231 -11.17 -6.12 17.86
CA GLY A 231 -11.20 -7.36 17.11
C GLY A 231 -10.20 -8.31 17.75
N LYS A 232 -10.34 -9.61 17.48
CA LYS A 232 -9.34 -10.58 17.91
C LYS A 232 -8.38 -10.86 16.77
N ASP A 233 -7.12 -10.47 16.94
CA ASP A 233 -6.03 -10.89 16.08
C ASP A 233 -6.01 -12.41 15.93
N VAL A 234 -6.01 -12.89 14.69
CA VAL A 234 -5.91 -14.30 14.35
C VAL A 234 -4.90 -14.51 13.24
N ILE A 235 -4.16 -15.61 13.28
CA ILE A 235 -3.32 -16.00 12.15
C ILE A 235 -4.17 -16.77 11.15
N THR A 236 -4.16 -16.33 9.90
CA THR A 236 -4.90 -16.96 8.79
C THR A 236 -4.00 -17.92 8.01
N GLU A 237 -4.60 -18.75 7.16
CA GLU A 237 -3.84 -19.68 6.30
C GLU A 237 -3.07 -18.99 5.16
N GLY A 238 -3.33 -17.71 4.91
CA GLY A 238 -2.61 -16.92 3.93
C GLY A 238 -3.22 -15.53 3.73
N VAL A 239 -2.52 -14.71 2.95
CA VAL A 239 -2.82 -13.27 2.79
C VAL A 239 -4.25 -12.94 2.37
N THR A 240 -4.89 -13.80 1.57
CA THR A 240 -6.27 -13.60 1.09
C THR A 240 -7.29 -14.49 1.82
N SER A 241 -6.88 -15.18 2.89
CA SER A 241 -7.70 -16.21 3.53
C SER A 241 -8.40 -15.67 4.78
N THR A 242 -9.66 -16.07 4.98
CA THR A 242 -10.41 -15.87 6.22
C THR A 242 -10.34 -17.10 7.13
N LYS A 243 -9.70 -18.19 6.68
CA LYS A 243 -9.58 -19.44 7.45
C LYS A 243 -8.49 -19.29 8.51
N VAL A 244 -8.89 -19.42 9.77
CA VAL A 244 -8.01 -19.25 10.93
C VAL A 244 -7.15 -20.50 11.16
N ASN A 245 -5.84 -20.31 11.23
CA ASN A 245 -4.90 -21.30 11.71
C ASN A 245 -4.81 -21.23 13.25
N LYS A 246 -5.62 -22.05 13.93
CA LYS A 246 -5.73 -22.04 15.40
C LYS A 246 -4.38 -22.26 16.11
N GLN A 247 -3.53 -23.14 15.58
CA GLN A 247 -2.23 -23.41 16.19
C GLN A 247 -1.34 -22.16 16.13
N LYS A 248 -1.19 -21.56 14.95
CA LYS A 248 -0.37 -20.34 14.79
C LYS A 248 -0.96 -19.16 15.57
N THR A 249 -2.28 -19.03 15.66
CA THR A 249 -2.94 -18.03 16.51
C THR A 249 -2.56 -18.21 17.98
N ASN A 250 -2.60 -19.44 18.51
CA ASN A 250 -2.21 -19.71 19.91
C ASN A 250 -0.73 -19.39 20.16
N GLU A 251 0.15 -19.68 19.19
CA GLU A 251 1.58 -19.34 19.27
C GLU A 251 1.79 -17.81 19.25
N TYR A 252 1.08 -17.10 18.38
CA TYR A 252 1.09 -15.63 18.31
C TYR A 252 0.62 -14.99 19.62
N GLU A 253 -0.50 -15.46 20.19
CA GLU A 253 -1.02 -14.97 21.47
C GLU A 253 -0.04 -15.19 22.63
N LYS A 254 0.62 -16.37 22.67
CA LYS A 254 1.64 -16.65 23.69
C LYS A 254 2.81 -15.68 23.60
N LYS A 255 3.31 -15.43 22.39
CA LYS A 255 4.39 -14.45 22.17
C LYS A 255 3.96 -13.06 22.65
N ARG A 256 2.78 -12.56 22.25
CA ARG A 256 2.28 -11.25 22.72
C ARG A 256 2.20 -11.15 24.24
N LYS A 257 1.74 -12.19 24.93
CA LYS A 257 1.64 -12.19 26.39
C LYS A 257 3.00 -12.07 27.09
N VAL A 258 4.02 -12.75 26.55
CA VAL A 258 5.40 -12.68 27.08
C VAL A 258 5.93 -11.24 27.01
N TRP A 259 5.74 -10.55 25.88
CA TRP A 259 6.16 -9.16 25.71
C TRP A 259 5.42 -8.16 26.60
N THR A 260 4.16 -8.44 26.98
CA THR A 260 3.38 -7.57 27.90
C THR A 260 3.62 -7.87 29.38
N SER A 261 4.40 -8.91 29.70
CA SER A 261 4.64 -9.38 31.08
C SER A 261 6.04 -9.10 31.62
N GLU A 262 6.90 -8.43 30.86
CA GLU A 262 8.18 -7.93 31.38
C GLU A 262 7.94 -6.56 32.06
N PRO A 263 8.29 -6.41 33.36
CA PRO A 263 8.06 -5.19 34.15
C PRO A 263 8.97 -4.01 33.77
#